data_AF-A0A7C3VGY8-F1
#
_entry.id   AF-A0A7C3VGY8-F1
#
_cell.length_a   1.000
_cell.length_b   1.000
_cell.length_c   1.000
_cell.angle_alpha   90.00
_cell.angle_beta   90.00
_cell.angle_gamma   90.00
#
_symmetry.space_group_name_H-M   'P 1'
#
loop_
_entity.id
_entity.type
_entity.pdbx_description
1 polymer ?
#
loop_
_entity_poly.entity_id
_entity_poly.type
_entity_poly.pdbx_seq_one_letter_code
_entity_poly.pdbx_strand_id
1 'polypeptide(L)'
;MSLSGALLLAEVIKTVFKLRINVSKLGLPQTQVYSGSFSLTGSLTGLITQDKFKTDFFSDDPLEIYAKTRAFAETGGAFFVFRNKNVKIIEARLIADENYENCGNNKTKEKYFDNDAERRIFDYCDYTDYFPSAFLQGIKGMMPDVPAGVIIKADKAGLIVSTVKKGIYIQLLKLKPEGKNVMNYVDFINGFRLKQGEECR
;
A
#
# COMPACT_ATOMS: atom_id res chain seq x y z
N MET A 1 -16.78 16.58 6.49
CA MET A 1 -17.37 16.22 5.18
C MET A 1 -16.46 16.76 4.10
N SER A 2 -16.14 15.98 3.06
CA SER A 2 -15.35 16.48 1.92
C SER A 2 -16.16 17.49 1.11
N LEU A 3 -15.50 18.48 0.50
CA LEU A 3 -16.15 19.48 -0.36
C LEU A 3 -16.95 18.80 -1.48
N SER A 4 -16.38 17.77 -2.10
CA SER A 4 -17.04 16.99 -3.15
C SER A 4 -18.33 16.32 -2.66
N GLY A 5 -18.32 15.77 -1.45
CA GLY A 5 -19.51 15.16 -0.85
C GLY A 5 -20.63 16.17 -0.60
N ALA A 6 -20.28 17.35 -0.10
CA ALA A 6 -21.25 18.43 0.13
C ALA A 6 -21.86 18.95 -1.20
N LEU A 7 -21.03 19.15 -2.23
CA LEU A 7 -21.49 19.61 -3.54
C LEU A 7 -22.39 18.58 -4.23
N LEU A 8 -22.01 17.30 -4.21
CA LEU A 8 -22.85 16.21 -4.74
C LEU A 8 -24.20 16.15 -4.02
N LEU A 9 -24.20 16.20 -2.69
CA LEU A 9 -25.44 16.18 -1.91
C LEU A 9 -26.32 17.38 -2.25
N ALA A 10 -25.75 18.58 -2.35
CA ALA A 10 -26.48 19.79 -2.72
C ALA A 10 -27.12 19.66 -4.12
N GLU A 11 -26.38 19.15 -5.11
CA GLU A 11 -26.90 18.98 -6.48
C GLU A 11 -27.97 17.87 -6.55
N VAL A 12 -27.80 16.78 -5.80
CA VAL A 12 -28.83 15.73 -5.67
C VAL A 12 -30.11 16.30 -5.06
N ILE A 13 -30.02 17.02 -3.95
CA ILE A 13 -31.16 17.68 -3.31
C ILE A 13 -31.86 18.61 -4.31
N LYS A 14 -31.11 19.50 -4.95
CA LYS A 14 -31.64 20.44 -5.94
C LYS A 14 -32.34 19.74 -7.09
N THR A 15 -31.78 18.64 -7.58
CA THR A 15 -32.37 17.87 -8.69
C THR A 15 -33.65 17.17 -8.26
N VAL A 16 -33.66 16.53 -7.08
CA VAL A 16 -34.86 15.87 -6.53
C VAL A 16 -36.00 16.86 -6.35
N PHE A 17 -35.75 18.04 -5.78
CA PHE A 17 -36.79 19.05 -5.56
C PHE A 17 -37.22 19.78 -6.84
N LYS A 18 -36.28 20.12 -7.73
CA LYS A 18 -36.59 20.87 -8.97
C LYS A 18 -37.32 20.00 -10.00
N LEU A 19 -36.91 18.74 -10.15
CA LEU A 19 -37.48 17.82 -11.14
C LEU A 19 -38.56 16.90 -10.55
N ARG A 20 -38.86 17.03 -9.24
CA ARG A 20 -39.81 16.17 -8.50
C ARG A 20 -39.57 14.68 -8.75
N ILE A 21 -38.31 14.26 -8.78
CA ILE A 21 -37.94 12.87 -9.05
C ILE A 21 -38.48 12.00 -7.93
N ASN A 22 -39.27 11.00 -8.29
CA ASN A 22 -39.69 9.97 -7.36
C ASN A 22 -38.54 8.97 -7.18
N VAL A 23 -37.71 9.18 -6.16
CA VAL A 23 -36.50 8.39 -5.90
C VAL A 23 -36.82 6.91 -5.68
N SER A 24 -38.00 6.56 -5.16
CA SER A 24 -38.39 5.14 -5.01
C SER A 24 -38.70 4.44 -6.33
N LYS A 25 -38.99 5.20 -7.40
CA LYS A 25 -39.28 4.66 -8.75
C LYS A 25 -38.11 4.78 -9.73
N LEU A 26 -37.30 5.83 -9.58
CA LEU A 26 -36.23 6.20 -10.52
C LEU A 26 -34.82 6.05 -9.94
N GLY A 27 -34.72 5.69 -8.65
CA GLY A 27 -33.44 5.35 -8.04
C GLY A 27 -32.85 4.09 -8.69
N LEU A 28 -31.54 4.08 -8.89
CA LEU A 28 -30.83 2.89 -9.35
C LEU A 28 -30.77 1.90 -8.19
N PRO A 29 -31.43 0.73 -8.27
CA PRO A 29 -31.32 -0.28 -7.23
C PRO A 29 -29.89 -0.80 -7.19
N GLN A 30 -29.38 -1.08 -5.99
CA GLN A 30 -28.12 -1.82 -5.86
C GLN A 30 -28.34 -3.24 -6.37
N THR A 31 -27.49 -3.69 -7.30
CA THR A 31 -27.53 -5.07 -7.80
C THR A 31 -27.21 -6.01 -6.65
N GLN A 32 -28.19 -6.79 -6.20
CA GLN A 32 -27.99 -7.80 -5.18
C GLN A 32 -27.13 -8.94 -5.76
N VAL A 33 -26.06 -9.29 -5.04
CA VAL A 33 -25.23 -10.44 -5.39
C VAL A 33 -25.93 -11.69 -4.88
N TYR A 34 -26.56 -12.46 -5.76
CA TYR A 34 -27.10 -13.77 -5.41
C TYR A 34 -25.96 -14.78 -5.26
N SER A 35 -26.00 -15.61 -4.21
CA SER A 35 -25.07 -16.71 -4.00
C SER A 35 -25.15 -17.69 -5.18
N GLY A 36 -24.21 -17.58 -6.13
CA GLY A 36 -24.13 -18.45 -7.31
C GLY A 36 -23.95 -17.72 -8.65
N SER A 37 -24.18 -16.40 -8.72
CA SER A 37 -23.89 -15.60 -9.91
C SER A 37 -22.65 -14.73 -9.69
N PHE A 38 -21.60 -14.95 -10.48
CA PHE A 38 -20.33 -14.23 -10.43
C PHE A 38 -20.48 -12.80 -11.01
N SER A 39 -21.23 -11.94 -10.32
CA SER A 39 -21.33 -10.51 -10.60
C SER A 39 -20.84 -9.75 -9.36
N LEU A 40 -19.52 -9.47 -9.33
CA LEU A 40 -18.85 -8.67 -8.30
C LEU A 40 -19.30 -7.20 -8.34
N THR A 41 -20.46 -6.85 -7.78
CA THR A 41 -20.85 -5.42 -7.67
C THR A 41 -21.07 -4.94 -6.25
N GLY A 42 -21.13 -5.84 -5.26
CA GLY A 42 -21.20 -5.47 -3.85
C GLY A 42 -19.99 -5.98 -3.07
N SER A 43 -19.23 -5.08 -2.46
CA SER A 43 -18.23 -5.43 -1.44
C SER A 43 -18.64 -4.81 -0.10
N LEU A 44 -18.46 -5.57 0.99
CA LEU A 44 -18.67 -5.07 2.33
C LEU A 44 -17.34 -4.62 2.91
N THR A 45 -17.28 -3.37 3.38
CA THR A 45 -16.13 -2.87 4.12
C THR A 45 -16.28 -3.25 5.59
N GLY A 46 -15.40 -4.13 6.08
CA GLY A 46 -15.35 -4.49 7.48
C GLY A 46 -14.91 -3.32 8.37
N LEU A 47 -15.28 -3.38 9.65
CA LEU A 47 -14.77 -2.43 10.64
C LEU A 47 -13.25 -2.61 10.81
N ILE A 48 -12.51 -1.49 10.82
CA ILE A 48 -11.07 -1.51 11.01
C ILE A 48 -10.78 -1.70 12.51
N THR A 49 -10.26 -2.87 12.87
CA THR A 49 -9.76 -3.17 14.22
C THR A 49 -8.29 -2.80 14.38
N GLN A 50 -7.79 -2.69 15.62
CA GLN A 50 -6.39 -2.33 15.89
C GLN A 50 -5.39 -3.31 15.27
N ASP A 51 -5.72 -4.59 15.19
CA ASP A 51 -4.87 -5.61 14.60
C ASP A 51 -4.61 -5.37 13.10
N LYS A 52 -5.55 -4.69 12.41
CA LYS A 52 -5.40 -4.34 10.99
C LYS A 52 -4.37 -3.24 10.74
N PHE A 53 -3.97 -2.51 11.78
CA PHE A 53 -2.89 -1.52 11.69
C PHE A 53 -1.52 -2.17 11.81
N LYS A 54 -1.43 -3.39 12.37
CA LYS A 54 -0.17 -4.09 12.47
C LYS A 54 0.23 -4.58 11.07
N THR A 55 1.45 -4.24 10.70
CA THR A 55 2.13 -4.68 9.50
C THR A 55 3.10 -5.78 9.87
N ASP A 56 3.06 -6.88 9.13
CA ASP A 56 4.05 -7.95 9.26
C ASP A 56 4.79 -8.11 7.93
N PHE A 57 6.06 -7.71 7.89
CA PHE A 57 6.88 -7.81 6.68
C PHE A 57 7.21 -9.26 6.29
N PHE A 58 7.01 -10.23 7.18
CA PHE A 58 7.27 -11.65 6.95
C PHE A 58 6.10 -12.37 6.28
N SER A 59 4.88 -11.86 6.40
CA SER A 59 3.67 -12.49 5.86
C SER A 59 2.88 -11.62 4.89
N ASP A 60 2.83 -10.32 5.12
CA ASP A 60 1.94 -9.43 4.37
C ASP A 60 2.45 -9.19 2.95
N ASP A 61 1.51 -9.07 2.01
CA ASP A 61 1.85 -8.70 0.63
C ASP A 61 2.39 -7.26 0.58
N PRO A 62 3.44 -6.95 -0.21
CA PRO A 62 4.02 -5.61 -0.24
C PRO A 62 3.01 -4.53 -0.61
N LEU A 63 2.06 -4.86 -1.50
CA LEU A 63 1.00 -3.95 -1.92
C LEU A 63 0.05 -3.67 -0.76
N GLU A 64 -0.25 -4.69 0.05
CA GLU A 64 -1.08 -4.55 1.24
C GLU A 64 -0.37 -3.68 2.29
N ILE A 65 0.92 -3.89 2.52
CA ILE A 65 1.71 -3.06 3.45
C ILE A 65 1.70 -1.60 3.00
N TYR A 66 1.94 -1.36 1.72
CA TYR A 66 1.92 -0.02 1.14
C TYR A 66 0.53 0.62 1.23
N ALA A 67 -0.53 -0.14 0.91
CA ALA A 67 -1.91 0.32 1.01
C ALA A 67 -2.30 0.64 2.46
N LYS A 68 -1.95 -0.22 3.43
CA LYS A 68 -2.14 0.03 4.88
C LYS A 68 -1.45 1.33 5.29
N THR A 69 -0.20 1.51 4.88
CA THR A 69 0.59 2.71 5.20
C THR A 69 -0.13 3.97 4.71
N ARG A 70 -0.63 3.97 3.47
CA ARG A 70 -1.37 5.10 2.89
C ARG A 70 -2.73 5.32 3.53
N ALA A 71 -3.51 4.26 3.70
CA ALA A 71 -4.86 4.32 4.24
C ALA A 71 -4.87 4.83 5.70
N PHE A 72 -3.83 4.51 6.47
CA PHE A 72 -3.75 4.87 7.88
C PHE A 72 -2.85 6.08 8.18
N ALA A 73 -2.30 6.76 7.17
CA ALA A 73 -1.37 7.88 7.37
C ALA A 73 -1.94 8.98 8.30
N GLU A 74 -3.23 9.30 8.16
CA GLU A 74 -3.91 10.33 8.98
C GLU A 74 -4.33 9.83 10.36
N THR A 75 -4.62 8.53 10.51
CA THR A 75 -5.06 7.91 11.78
C THR A 75 -3.89 7.44 12.65
N GLY A 76 -2.66 7.78 12.26
CA GLY A 76 -1.44 7.54 13.02
C GLY A 76 -0.44 6.58 12.36
N GLY A 77 -0.77 5.99 11.23
CA GLY A 77 0.05 5.10 10.43
C GLY A 77 -0.16 3.62 10.75
N ALA A 78 0.14 2.76 9.78
CA ALA A 78 0.38 1.34 10.04
C ALA A 78 1.62 1.19 10.93
N PHE A 79 1.79 0.10 11.68
CA PHE A 79 2.93 -0.05 12.58
C PHE A 79 3.51 -1.45 12.58
N PHE A 80 4.79 -1.55 12.91
CA PHE A 80 5.50 -2.80 13.15
C PHE A 80 6.24 -2.74 14.49
N VAL A 81 6.75 -3.87 14.97
CA VAL A 81 7.41 -4.01 16.27
C VAL A 81 8.92 -4.16 16.10
N PHE A 82 9.64 -3.05 16.27
CA PHE A 82 11.10 -3.07 16.23
C PHE A 82 11.70 -3.03 17.64
N ARG A 83 12.47 -4.05 18.01
CA ARG A 83 13.12 -4.17 19.34
C ARG A 83 12.13 -3.93 20.51
N ASN A 84 10.99 -4.62 20.47
CA ASN A 84 9.90 -4.51 21.44
C ASN A 84 9.28 -3.10 21.57
N LYS A 85 9.42 -2.27 20.54
CA LYS A 85 8.78 -0.95 20.47
C LYS A 85 7.92 -0.85 19.23
N ASN A 86 6.75 -0.25 19.39
CA ASN A 86 5.89 0.03 18.25
C ASN A 86 6.50 1.16 17.42
N VAL A 87 6.72 0.92 16.13
CA VAL A 87 7.20 1.91 15.19
C VAL A 87 6.13 2.09 14.12
N LYS A 88 5.52 3.28 14.10
CA LYS A 88 4.52 3.61 13.08
C LYS A 88 5.18 4.06 11.80
N ILE A 89 4.71 3.55 10.68
CA ILE A 89 5.06 3.91 9.32
C ILE A 89 4.11 5.00 8.88
N ILE A 90 4.66 6.21 8.72
CA ILE A 90 3.89 7.38 8.28
C ILE A 90 3.96 7.52 6.76
N GLU A 91 5.13 7.24 6.19
CA GLU A 91 5.35 7.33 4.75
C GLU A 91 6.32 6.24 4.31
N ALA A 92 5.95 5.52 3.25
CA ALA A 92 6.75 4.47 2.64
C ALA A 92 6.56 4.47 1.12
N ARG A 93 7.47 3.81 0.40
CA ARG A 93 7.40 3.60 -1.05
C ARG A 93 7.69 2.16 -1.41
N LEU A 94 7.07 1.70 -2.49
CA LEU A 94 7.40 0.43 -3.12
C LEU A 94 8.56 0.63 -4.09
N ILE A 95 9.51 -0.30 -4.05
CA ILE A 95 10.65 -0.37 -4.97
C ILE A 95 10.58 -1.71 -5.68
N ALA A 96 10.58 -1.70 -7.01
CA ALA A 96 10.78 -2.90 -7.81
C ALA A 96 12.21 -2.94 -8.35
N ASP A 97 12.83 -4.12 -8.30
CA ASP A 97 14.07 -4.39 -9.03
C ASP A 97 13.80 -4.39 -10.54
N GLU A 98 14.82 -4.04 -11.33
CA GLU A 98 14.78 -4.06 -12.79
C GLU A 98 14.50 -5.46 -13.34
N ASN A 99 14.87 -6.50 -12.59
CA ASN A 99 14.62 -7.91 -12.95
C ASN A 99 13.21 -8.39 -12.59
N TYR A 100 12.37 -7.55 -11.96
CA TYR A 100 10.98 -7.91 -11.68
C TYR A 100 10.19 -7.92 -12.99
N GLU A 101 9.83 -9.14 -13.45
CA GLU A 101 9.32 -9.46 -14.80
C GLU A 101 8.09 -8.66 -15.27
N ASN A 102 7.46 -7.86 -14.40
CA ASN A 102 6.29 -7.05 -14.74
C ASN A 102 6.54 -5.55 -14.95
N CYS A 103 7.69 -4.97 -14.57
CA CYS A 103 7.88 -3.50 -14.63
C CYS A 103 8.69 -2.98 -15.83
N GLY A 104 8.87 -3.79 -16.89
CA GLY A 104 9.60 -3.38 -18.09
C GLY A 104 9.00 -3.91 -19.39
N ASN A 105 8.13 -3.12 -20.00
CA ASN A 105 8.12 -2.75 -21.43
C ASN A 105 6.70 -2.39 -21.90
N ASN A 106 6.47 -1.10 -22.11
CA ASN A 106 5.40 -0.63 -23.00
C ASN A 106 5.66 -1.18 -24.41
N LYS A 107 4.99 -2.28 -24.77
CA LYS A 107 4.50 -2.62 -26.12
C LYS A 107 3.78 -3.97 -26.03
N THR A 108 2.48 -3.95 -26.35
CA THR A 108 1.60 -5.12 -26.52
C THR A 108 1.44 -6.04 -25.31
N LYS A 109 0.50 -5.70 -24.42
CA LYS A 109 -0.30 -6.71 -23.70
C LYS A 109 -1.78 -6.51 -24.08
N GLU A 110 -2.12 -6.80 -25.33
CA GLU A 110 -3.32 -7.62 -25.56
C GLU A 110 -2.98 -9.01 -24.97
N LYS A 111 -2.99 -9.12 -23.64
CA LYS A 111 -2.87 -10.42 -23.00
C LYS A 111 -4.27 -10.97 -22.89
N TYR A 112 -4.50 -11.94 -23.78
CA TYR A 112 -5.40 -13.07 -23.62
C TYR A 112 -5.90 -13.23 -22.19
N PHE A 113 -7.22 -13.26 -22.09
CA PHE A 113 -7.97 -13.74 -20.95
C PHE A 113 -7.54 -15.19 -20.67
N ASP A 114 -6.52 -15.39 -19.83
CA ASP A 114 -6.38 -16.64 -19.10
C ASP A 114 -7.51 -16.70 -18.08
N ASN A 115 -8.23 -17.83 -18.12
CA ASN A 115 -9.49 -18.09 -17.42
C ASN A 115 -9.34 -18.30 -15.91
N ASP A 116 -8.31 -17.73 -15.28
CA ASP A 116 -8.11 -17.86 -13.83
C ASP A 116 -8.53 -16.59 -13.08
N ALA A 117 -9.46 -16.82 -12.17
CA ALA A 117 -10.43 -15.91 -11.60
C ALA A 117 -9.88 -14.92 -10.55
N GLU A 118 -8.74 -14.28 -10.77
CA GLU A 118 -8.31 -13.14 -9.95
C GLU A 118 -7.68 -12.07 -10.82
N ARG A 119 -8.53 -11.23 -11.42
CA ARG A 119 -8.12 -9.92 -11.90
C ARG A 119 -7.55 -9.15 -10.70
N ARG A 120 -6.22 -9.16 -10.53
CA ARG A 120 -5.54 -8.16 -9.72
C ARG A 120 -5.81 -6.83 -10.41
N ILE A 121 -6.73 -6.05 -9.85
CA ILE A 121 -7.15 -4.75 -10.39
C ILE A 121 -5.97 -3.75 -10.43
N PHE A 122 -4.88 -4.06 -9.73
CA PHE A 122 -3.69 -3.23 -9.65
C PHE A 122 -2.41 -4.08 -9.74
N ASP A 123 -1.42 -3.60 -10.49
CA ASP A 123 -0.06 -4.17 -10.55
C ASP A 123 0.89 -3.34 -9.66
N TYR A 124 1.97 -3.92 -9.16
CA TYR A 124 2.97 -3.19 -8.36
C TYR A 124 3.53 -1.99 -9.12
N CYS A 125 3.67 -2.13 -10.45
CA CYS A 125 4.21 -1.09 -11.30
C CYS A 125 3.35 0.18 -11.34
N ASP A 126 2.05 0.09 -10.97
CA ASP A 126 1.17 1.26 -10.85
C ASP A 126 1.54 2.16 -9.64
N TYR A 127 2.32 1.61 -8.70
CA TYR A 127 2.68 2.27 -7.44
C TYR A 127 4.20 2.41 -7.22
N THR A 128 5.02 1.92 -8.15
CA THR A 128 6.47 2.13 -8.12
C THR A 128 6.81 3.42 -8.86
N ASP A 129 7.39 4.39 -8.15
CA ASP A 129 7.94 5.59 -8.79
C ASP A 129 9.21 5.23 -9.59
N TYR A 130 9.44 5.91 -10.72
CA TYR A 130 10.68 5.77 -11.50
C TYR A 130 11.88 6.21 -10.65
N PHE A 131 12.79 5.27 -10.36
CA PHE A 131 13.98 5.54 -9.57
C PHE A 131 15.13 6.11 -10.42
N PRO A 132 15.97 7.00 -9.86
CA PRO A 132 17.27 7.29 -10.44
C PRO A 132 18.10 5.99 -10.50
N SER A 133 18.63 5.67 -11.67
CA SER A 133 19.43 4.45 -11.93
C SER A 133 20.58 4.25 -10.95
N ALA A 134 21.15 5.33 -10.39
CA ALA A 134 22.21 5.28 -9.37
C ALA A 134 21.74 4.64 -8.05
N PHE A 135 20.48 4.81 -7.66
CA PHE A 135 19.92 4.20 -6.46
C PHE A 135 19.70 2.70 -6.65
N LEU A 136 19.15 2.31 -7.81
CA LEU A 136 18.98 0.91 -8.21
C LEU A 136 20.32 0.19 -8.39
N GLN A 137 21.36 0.85 -8.88
CA GLN A 137 22.72 0.30 -8.91
C GLN A 137 23.27 -0.04 -7.51
N GLY A 138 22.87 0.72 -6.49
CA GLY A 138 23.24 0.44 -5.09
C GLY A 138 22.39 -0.64 -4.40
N ILE A 139 21.39 -1.19 -5.11
CA ILE A 139 20.56 -2.35 -4.70
C ILE A 139 20.86 -3.55 -5.62
N LYS A 140 21.28 -3.32 -6.86
CA LYS A 140 21.79 -4.32 -7.81
C LYS A 140 22.91 -5.12 -7.17
N GLY A 141 22.66 -6.40 -6.92
CA GLY A 141 23.60 -7.33 -6.30
C GLY A 141 23.39 -7.54 -4.80
N MET A 142 22.47 -6.83 -4.14
CA MET A 142 22.05 -7.16 -2.77
C MET A 142 21.06 -8.33 -2.78
N MET A 143 21.65 -9.54 -2.86
CA MET A 143 21.10 -10.85 -2.52
C MET A 143 19.67 -11.20 -3.02
N PRO A 144 19.52 -12.07 -4.04
CA PRO A 144 18.21 -12.58 -4.48
C PRO A 144 17.51 -13.53 -3.46
N ASP A 145 18.08 -13.67 -2.26
CA ASP A 145 17.67 -14.64 -1.25
C ASP A 145 17.67 -14.07 0.18
N VAL A 146 17.50 -12.75 0.33
CA VAL A 146 17.25 -12.16 1.65
C VAL A 146 15.85 -12.58 2.13
N PRO A 147 15.71 -13.17 3.33
CA PRO A 147 14.40 -13.50 3.88
C PRO A 147 13.58 -12.23 4.09
N ALA A 148 12.25 -12.35 4.02
CA ALA A 148 11.33 -11.23 4.22
C ALA A 148 11.49 -10.59 5.61
N GLY A 149 11.20 -9.30 5.73
CA GLY A 149 11.30 -8.58 7.01
C GLY A 149 12.71 -8.22 7.46
N VAL A 150 13.73 -8.39 6.61
CA VAL A 150 15.12 -8.03 6.91
C VAL A 150 15.47 -6.68 6.28
N ILE A 151 16.23 -5.88 7.02
CA ILE A 151 16.75 -4.60 6.55
C ILE A 151 17.89 -4.85 5.56
N ILE A 152 17.63 -4.57 4.28
CA ILE A 152 18.62 -4.69 3.20
C ILE A 152 19.59 -3.52 3.27
N LYS A 153 19.07 -2.32 3.51
CA LYS A 153 19.86 -1.08 3.49
C LYS A 153 19.40 -0.14 4.60
N ALA A 154 20.35 0.40 5.35
CA ALA A 154 20.14 1.38 6.40
C ALA A 154 21.29 2.39 6.38
N ASP A 155 21.23 3.31 5.43
CA ASP A 155 22.23 4.36 5.25
C ASP A 155 21.57 5.71 4.90
N LYS A 156 22.38 6.68 4.48
CA LYS A 156 21.88 7.99 4.01
C LYS A 156 21.14 7.92 2.67
N ALA A 157 21.24 6.82 1.92
CA ALA A 157 20.51 6.64 0.69
C ALA A 157 19.08 6.14 0.97
N GLY A 158 18.91 5.29 1.99
CA GLY A 158 17.59 4.84 2.39
C GLY A 158 17.57 3.83 3.51
N LEU A 159 16.36 3.65 4.07
CA LEU A 159 15.99 2.51 4.89
C LEU A 159 15.09 1.59 4.08
N ILE A 160 15.59 0.41 3.71
CA ILE A 160 14.91 -0.55 2.82
C ILE A 160 14.73 -1.88 3.54
N VAL A 161 13.51 -2.40 3.50
CA VAL A 161 13.13 -3.69 4.10
C VAL A 161 12.74 -4.66 2.98
N SER A 162 13.22 -5.90 3.08
CA SER A 162 12.81 -7.00 2.22
C SER A 162 11.37 -7.40 2.49
N THR A 163 10.69 -7.89 1.46
CA THR A 163 9.30 -8.33 1.58
C THR A 163 9.15 -9.78 1.14
N VAL A 164 7.95 -10.33 1.29
CA VAL A 164 7.61 -11.69 0.87
C VAL A 164 7.74 -11.92 -0.64
N LYS A 165 7.67 -10.86 -1.46
CA LYS A 165 7.83 -10.95 -2.92
C LYS A 165 9.27 -10.60 -3.31
N LYS A 166 9.95 -11.56 -3.93
CA LYS A 166 11.30 -11.36 -4.48
C LYS A 166 11.29 -10.23 -5.52
N GLY A 167 12.26 -9.33 -5.42
CA GLY A 167 12.38 -8.17 -6.31
C GLY A 167 11.45 -7.00 -5.97
N ILE A 168 10.59 -7.12 -4.96
CA ILE A 168 9.80 -5.99 -4.44
C ILE A 168 10.26 -5.67 -3.02
N TYR A 169 10.53 -4.39 -2.77
CA TYR A 169 11.05 -3.89 -1.50
C TYR A 169 10.23 -2.71 -1.01
N ILE A 170 10.30 -2.44 0.29
CA ILE A 170 9.65 -1.27 0.89
C ILE A 170 10.71 -0.33 1.43
N GLN A 171 10.71 0.90 0.90
CA GLN A 171 11.48 2.00 1.45
C GLN A 171 10.68 2.70 2.54
N LEU A 172 11.23 2.78 3.74
CA LEU A 172 10.65 3.56 4.83
C LEU A 172 11.21 5.00 4.76
N LEU A 173 10.31 5.99 4.73
CA LEU A 173 10.69 7.40 4.59
C LEU A 173 10.48 8.16 5.89
N LYS A 174 9.27 8.09 6.45
CA LYS A 174 8.92 8.75 7.72
C LYS A 174 8.37 7.75 8.71
N LEU A 175 8.89 7.83 9.92
CA LEU A 175 8.62 6.88 10.99
C LEU A 175 8.28 7.62 12.27
N LYS A 176 7.45 7.02 13.11
CA LYS A 176 7.14 7.50 14.45
C LYS A 176 7.34 6.38 15.46
N PRO A 177 8.50 6.32 16.12
CA PRO A 177 8.74 5.38 17.21
C PRO A 177 7.86 5.71 18.41
N GLU A 178 7.54 4.69 19.20
CA GLU A 178 6.81 4.85 20.45
C GLU A 178 7.47 5.87 21.39
N GLY A 179 6.65 6.80 21.90
CA GLY A 179 7.11 7.88 22.78
C GLY A 179 7.93 8.97 22.08
N LYS A 180 8.08 8.95 20.75
CA LYS A 180 8.83 9.97 19.98
C LYS A 180 7.97 10.67 18.94
N ASN A 181 8.47 11.80 18.46
CA ASN A 181 7.89 12.55 17.34
C ASN A 181 8.14 11.83 16.01
N VAL A 182 7.37 12.22 14.99
CA VAL A 182 7.60 11.80 13.61
C VAL A 182 8.99 12.27 13.19
N MET A 183 9.78 11.37 12.61
CA MET A 183 11.15 11.64 12.16
C MET A 183 11.42 11.01 10.81
N ASN A 184 12.47 11.49 10.14
CA ASN A 184 12.94 10.92 8.90
C ASN A 184 13.70 9.62 9.15
N TYR A 185 13.80 8.75 8.14
CA TYR A 185 14.53 7.49 8.23
C TYR A 185 16.01 7.68 8.65
N VAL A 186 16.65 8.79 8.25
CA VAL A 186 18.04 9.11 8.63
C VAL A 186 18.17 9.30 10.14
N ASP A 187 17.25 10.05 10.76
CA ASP A 187 17.24 10.27 12.21
C ASP A 187 16.92 8.97 12.95
N PHE A 188 16.03 8.17 12.38
CA PHE A 188 15.70 6.85 12.92
C PHE A 188 16.92 5.92 12.91
N ILE A 189 17.67 5.85 11.79
CA ILE A 189 18.92 5.07 11.69
C ILE A 189 19.92 5.52 12.75
N ASN A 190 20.18 6.82 12.85
CA ASN A 190 21.15 7.37 13.80
C ASN A 190 20.73 7.14 15.26
N GLY A 191 19.44 7.37 15.56
CA GLY A 191 18.91 7.26 16.91
C GLY A 191 18.80 5.82 17.42
N PHE A 192 18.51 4.86 16.55
CA PHE A 192 18.37 3.45 16.91
C PHE A 192 19.62 2.61 16.60
N ARG A 193 20.63 3.22 15.95
CA ARG A 193 21.86 2.56 15.51
C ARG A 193 21.55 1.30 14.69
N LEU A 194 20.67 1.48 13.71
CA LEU A 194 20.25 0.41 12.80
C LEU A 194 21.41 -0.13 11.98
N LYS A 195 21.43 -1.45 11.77
CA LYS A 195 22.39 -2.12 10.90
C LYS A 195 21.67 -2.92 9.83
N GLN A 196 22.34 -3.10 8.70
CA GLN A 196 21.90 -4.03 7.66
C GLN A 196 21.87 -5.46 8.23
N GLY A 197 20.88 -6.25 7.83
CA GLY A 197 20.66 -7.61 8.31
C GLY A 197 19.79 -7.74 9.57
N GLU A 198 19.37 -6.64 10.19
CA GLU A 198 18.42 -6.69 11.32
C GLU A 198 16.99 -7.00 10.86
N GLU A 199 16.23 -7.68 11.71
CA GLU A 199 14.83 -8.07 11.46
C GLU A 199 13.83 -7.02 11.99
N CYS A 200 12.81 -6.74 11.18
CA CYS A 200 11.66 -5.89 11.47
C CYS A 200 10.42 -6.77 11.74
N ARG A 201 10.22 -7.19 12.99
CA ARG A 201 9.05 -7.96 13.44
C ARG A 201 7.86 -7.09 13.81
#